data_AF-A0AAE1UPI7-F1
#
_entry.id   AF-A0AAE1UPI7-F1
#
_cell.length_a   1.000
_cell.length_b   1.000
_cell.length_c   1.000
_cell.angle_alpha   90.00
_cell.angle_beta   90.00
_cell.angle_gamma   90.00
#
_symmetry.space_group_name_H-M   'P 1'
#
loop_
_entity.id
_entity.type
_entity.pdbx_description
1 polymer ?
#
loop_
_entity_poly.entity_id
_entity_poly.type
_entity_poly.pdbx_seq_one_letter_code
_entity_poly.pdbx_strand_id
1 'polypeptide(L)'
;MVLVTGVNHKDIVRLNAHEASKIDLLLNEKKNELKSAFRNKVKKFHPDVRRDGDSSDKMIRRVIQAYEILSNFTKSEIIERECLDPFDQPECEAFDIFVNETVCIGKGCPFSCVKKAPQAFTFSSLTETARATSQGHDEDYQVQLAVGQCPRSCIHYVTPSQRIILEELLGSIMSTPYDTTAEADLLYSLIVKARFENNRYQKPKKQPKASAKHVDWF
;
A
#
# COMPACT_ATOMS: atom_id res chain seq x y z
N MET A 1 14.83 6.07 38.94
CA MET A 1 15.84 5.93 37.86
C MET A 1 15.99 4.43 37.60
N VAL A 2 15.12 3.86 36.77
CA VAL A 2 15.17 2.43 36.42
C VAL A 2 15.45 2.35 34.92
N LEU A 3 16.50 1.62 34.61
CA LEU A 3 17.15 1.51 33.32
C LEU A 3 16.22 0.86 32.30
N VAL A 4 16.07 1.52 31.16
CA VAL A 4 15.49 0.96 29.93
C VAL A 4 16.42 -0.15 29.45
N THR A 5 16.03 -1.42 29.61
CA THR A 5 16.65 -2.51 28.86
C THR A 5 16.00 -2.55 27.49
N GLY A 6 16.79 -2.21 26.48
CA GLY A 6 16.36 -2.10 25.10
C GLY A 6 15.83 -3.43 24.56
N VAL A 7 14.63 -3.37 24.00
CA VAL A 7 14.18 -4.36 23.03
C VAL A 7 15.02 -4.13 21.78
N ASN A 8 15.89 -5.10 21.49
CA ASN A 8 16.78 -5.09 20.35
C ASN A 8 15.93 -5.21 19.07
N HIS A 9 15.95 -4.18 18.22
CA HIS A 9 15.16 -4.08 16.98
C HIS A 9 15.53 -5.16 15.93
N LYS A 10 16.50 -6.04 16.23
CA LYS A 10 16.92 -7.17 15.40
C LYS A 10 16.25 -8.51 15.75
N ASP A 11 15.41 -8.57 16.78
CA ASP A 11 14.70 -9.81 17.15
C ASP A 11 13.27 -9.92 16.59
N ILE A 12 12.90 -9.03 15.67
CA ILE A 12 11.68 -9.15 14.86
C ILE A 12 12.06 -9.90 13.58
N VAL A 13 11.63 -11.17 13.51
CA VAL A 13 11.80 -12.15 12.41
C VAL A 13 13.16 -12.86 12.32
N ARG A 14 13.47 -13.70 13.33
CA ARG A 14 14.15 -14.97 13.04
C ARG A 14 13.09 -16.00 12.64
N LEU A 15 12.79 -16.10 11.33
CA LEU A 15 12.00 -17.22 10.81
C LEU A 15 12.72 -18.51 11.20
N ASN A 16 12.05 -19.37 11.97
CA ASN A 16 12.58 -20.69 12.24
C ASN A 16 12.54 -21.54 10.96
N ALA A 17 13.39 -22.57 10.86
CA ALA A 17 13.53 -23.38 9.64
C ALA A 17 12.20 -24.03 9.19
N HIS A 18 11.27 -24.25 10.13
CA HIS A 18 9.95 -24.82 9.87
C HIS A 18 9.01 -23.81 9.19
N GLU A 19 8.99 -22.55 9.64
CA GLU A 19 8.24 -21.47 9.01
C GLU A 19 8.77 -21.17 7.59
N ALA A 20 10.09 -21.17 7.41
CA ALA A 20 10.71 -21.00 6.10
C ALA A 20 10.32 -22.12 5.13
N SER A 21 10.22 -23.37 5.61
CA SER A 21 9.76 -24.52 4.82
C SER A 21 8.28 -24.43 4.45
N LYS A 22 7.43 -23.94 5.37
CA LYS A 22 6.01 -23.72 5.11
C LYS A 22 5.75 -22.64 4.06
N ILE A 23 6.54 -21.56 4.11
CA ILE A 23 6.50 -20.50 3.09
C ILE A 23 6.94 -21.04 1.72
N ASP A 24 7.98 -21.88 1.66
CA ASP A 24 8.44 -22.50 0.41
C ASP A 24 7.36 -23.39 -0.24
N LEU A 25 6.65 -24.18 0.58
CA LEU A 25 5.53 -25.01 0.13
C LEU A 25 4.38 -24.16 -0.46
N LEU A 26 3.95 -23.11 0.24
CA LEU A 26 2.90 -22.20 -0.24
C LEU A 26 3.27 -21.50 -1.55
N LEU A 27 4.52 -21.08 -1.69
CA LEU A 27 5.02 -20.44 -2.92
C LEU A 27 5.07 -21.43 -4.09
N ASN A 28 5.40 -22.68 -3.83
CA ASN A 28 5.40 -23.72 -4.85
C ASN A 28 3.97 -24.06 -5.31
N GLU A 29 3.02 -24.09 -4.38
CA GLU A 29 1.60 -24.23 -4.68
C GLU A 29 1.11 -23.09 -5.58
N LYS A 30 1.43 -21.84 -5.25
CA LYS A 30 1.10 -20.66 -6.06
C LYS A 30 1.71 -20.71 -7.47
N LYS A 31 2.97 -21.17 -7.61
CA LYS A 31 3.59 -21.39 -8.93
C LYS A 31 2.85 -22.45 -9.75
N ASN A 32 2.38 -23.51 -9.09
CA ASN A 32 1.61 -24.57 -9.76
C ASN A 32 0.22 -24.08 -10.18
N GLU A 33 -0.44 -23.28 -9.35
CA GLU A 33 -1.69 -22.59 -9.68
C GLU A 33 -1.52 -21.68 -10.89
N LEU A 34 -0.47 -20.84 -10.92
CA LEU A 34 -0.18 -19.94 -12.03
C LEU A 34 0.03 -20.72 -13.35
N LYS A 35 0.84 -21.79 -13.31
CA LYS A 35 1.05 -22.68 -14.46
C LYS A 35 -0.26 -23.35 -14.91
N SER A 36 -1.10 -23.77 -13.97
CA SER A 36 -2.39 -24.39 -14.26
C SER A 36 -3.34 -23.40 -14.93
N ALA A 37 -3.47 -22.20 -14.36
CA ALA A 37 -4.29 -21.12 -14.90
C ALA A 37 -3.82 -20.71 -16.31
N PHE A 38 -2.51 -20.60 -16.53
CA PHE A 38 -1.93 -20.34 -17.85
C PHE A 38 -2.31 -21.42 -18.86
N ARG A 39 -2.08 -22.70 -18.55
CA ARG A 39 -2.44 -23.82 -19.43
C ARG A 39 -3.93 -23.81 -19.78
N ASN A 40 -4.79 -23.52 -18.81
CA ASN A 40 -6.24 -23.46 -19.02
C ASN A 40 -6.64 -22.29 -19.94
N LYS A 41 -5.99 -21.13 -19.80
CA LYS A 41 -6.24 -19.97 -20.66
C LYS A 41 -5.70 -20.18 -22.07
N VAL A 42 -4.50 -20.76 -22.22
CA VAL A 42 -3.94 -21.14 -23.53
C VAL A 42 -4.89 -22.11 -24.25
N LYS A 43 -5.33 -23.19 -23.59
CA LYS A 43 -6.31 -24.13 -24.16
C LYS A 43 -7.60 -23.44 -24.64
N LYS A 44 -8.04 -22.39 -23.95
CA LYS A 44 -9.29 -21.68 -24.28
C LYS A 44 -9.15 -20.69 -25.44
N PHE A 45 -7.97 -20.07 -25.58
CA PHE A 45 -7.77 -18.94 -26.50
C PHE A 45 -6.78 -19.22 -27.62
N HIS A 46 -6.19 -20.43 -27.69
CA HIS A 46 -5.30 -20.79 -28.78
C HIS A 46 -6.04 -20.75 -30.13
N PRO A 47 -5.44 -20.16 -31.19
CA PRO A 47 -6.05 -20.06 -32.50
C PRO A 47 -6.45 -21.41 -33.11
N ASP A 48 -5.72 -22.50 -32.79
CA ASP A 48 -6.08 -23.86 -33.22
C ASP A 48 -7.41 -24.37 -32.63
N VAL A 49 -7.84 -23.81 -31.49
CA VAL A 49 -9.09 -24.16 -30.80
C VAL A 49 -10.20 -23.15 -31.13
N ARG A 50 -9.86 -21.88 -31.32
CA ARG A 50 -10.79 -20.80 -31.71
C ARG A 50 -10.38 -20.20 -33.05
N ARG A 51 -11.11 -20.58 -34.11
CA ARG A 51 -10.95 -20.04 -35.48
C ARG A 51 -11.55 -18.63 -35.66
N ASP A 52 -11.70 -17.87 -34.57
CA ASP A 52 -12.13 -16.46 -34.56
C ASP A 52 -10.88 -15.56 -34.73
N GLY A 53 -10.18 -15.73 -35.87
CA GLY A 53 -8.75 -15.40 -36.09
C GLY A 53 -8.19 -14.14 -35.40
N ASP A 54 -8.74 -12.96 -35.68
CA ASP A 54 -8.10 -11.69 -35.25
C ASP A 54 -8.27 -11.35 -33.75
N SER A 55 -9.19 -12.06 -33.05
CA SER A 55 -9.46 -11.87 -31.62
C SER A 55 -8.76 -12.92 -30.75
N SER A 56 -8.71 -14.19 -31.20
CA SER A 56 -7.99 -15.26 -30.50
C SER A 56 -6.48 -15.00 -30.47
N ASP A 57 -5.90 -14.51 -31.58
CA ASP A 57 -4.48 -14.16 -31.67
C ASP A 57 -4.06 -13.01 -30.74
N LYS A 58 -4.91 -11.99 -30.56
CA LYS A 58 -4.64 -10.89 -29.62
C LYS A 58 -4.75 -11.36 -28.17
N MET A 59 -5.73 -12.21 -27.88
CA MET A 59 -5.94 -12.74 -26.52
C MET A 59 -4.84 -13.70 -26.10
N ILE A 60 -4.38 -14.60 -26.98
CA ILE A 60 -3.30 -15.52 -26.65
C ILE A 60 -1.98 -14.77 -26.41
N ARG A 61 -1.67 -13.74 -27.21
CA ARG A 61 -0.50 -12.88 -26.97
C ARG A 61 -0.55 -12.18 -25.62
N ARG A 62 -1.72 -11.67 -25.20
CA ARG A 62 -1.91 -11.06 -23.87
C ARG A 62 -1.74 -12.08 -22.74
N VAL A 63 -2.24 -13.31 -22.91
CA VAL A 63 -2.09 -14.39 -21.93
C VAL A 63 -0.62 -14.80 -21.79
N ILE A 64 0.11 -14.91 -22.89
CA ILE A 64 1.55 -15.20 -22.88
C ILE A 64 2.32 -14.07 -22.19
N GLN A 65 2.06 -12.81 -22.58
CA GLN A 65 2.73 -11.66 -21.97
C GLN A 65 2.45 -11.55 -20.47
N ALA A 66 1.20 -11.76 -20.04
CA ALA A 66 0.85 -11.77 -18.63
C ALA A 66 1.55 -12.91 -17.88
N TYR A 67 1.63 -14.11 -18.47
CA TYR A 67 2.35 -15.22 -17.88
C TYR A 67 3.85 -14.95 -17.80
N GLU A 68 4.49 -14.40 -18.83
CA GLU A 68 5.91 -14.03 -18.81
C GLU A 68 6.22 -13.04 -17.69
N ILE A 69 5.40 -11.99 -17.56
CA ILE A 69 5.52 -11.02 -16.47
C ILE A 69 5.40 -11.74 -15.13
N LEU A 70 4.37 -12.56 -14.95
CA LEU A 70 4.08 -13.25 -13.69
C LEU A 70 5.07 -14.39 -13.37
N SER A 71 5.66 -15.03 -14.38
CA SER A 71 6.60 -16.15 -14.25
C SER A 71 8.03 -15.69 -14.06
N ASN A 72 8.35 -14.48 -14.54
CA ASN A 72 9.68 -13.88 -14.42
C ASN A 72 9.92 -13.24 -13.05
N PHE A 73 8.88 -13.06 -12.22
CA PHE A 73 9.11 -12.70 -10.83
C PHE A 73 9.80 -13.85 -10.09
N THR A 74 11.00 -13.59 -9.60
CA THR A 74 11.75 -14.55 -8.78
C THR A 74 11.09 -14.72 -7.42
N LYS A 75 11.39 -15.85 -6.76
CA LYS A 75 10.94 -16.13 -5.37
C LYS A 75 11.27 -14.95 -4.44
N SER A 76 12.43 -14.32 -4.64
CA SER A 76 12.85 -13.14 -3.89
C SER A 76 12.06 -11.89 -4.24
N GLU A 77 11.78 -11.59 -5.52
CA GLU A 77 11.03 -10.38 -5.89
C GLU A 77 9.56 -10.40 -5.47
N ILE A 78 8.93 -11.57 -5.38
CA ILE A 78 7.56 -11.74 -4.87
C ILE A 78 7.55 -11.56 -3.35
N ILE A 79 8.46 -12.24 -2.63
CA ILE A 79 8.55 -12.14 -1.16
C ILE A 79 8.98 -10.72 -0.74
N GLU A 80 9.95 -10.12 -1.42
CA GLU A 80 10.38 -8.75 -1.15
C GLU A 80 9.21 -7.78 -1.39
N ARG A 81 8.47 -7.84 -2.49
CA ARG A 81 7.34 -6.91 -2.69
C ARG A 81 6.15 -7.16 -1.76
N GLU A 82 5.91 -8.39 -1.31
CA GLU A 82 4.78 -8.72 -0.42
C GLU A 82 5.11 -8.66 1.08
N CYS A 83 6.39 -8.57 1.46
CA CYS A 83 6.84 -8.61 2.86
C CYS A 83 7.57 -7.33 3.31
N LEU A 84 7.64 -6.31 2.46
CA LEU A 84 8.15 -5.01 2.87
C LEU A 84 7.09 -4.27 3.69
N ASP A 85 7.45 -3.97 4.93
CA ASP A 85 6.66 -3.08 5.79
C ASP A 85 6.55 -1.71 5.08
N PRO A 86 5.34 -1.26 4.69
CA PRO A 86 5.17 0.03 4.01
C PRO A 86 5.54 1.22 4.91
N PHE A 87 5.70 1.00 6.22
CA PHE A 87 6.23 2.00 7.15
C PHE A 87 7.77 2.03 7.20
N ASP A 88 8.48 1.01 6.72
CA ASP A 88 9.94 1.01 6.52
C ASP A 88 10.33 1.37 5.08
N GLN A 89 9.59 0.86 4.10
CA GLN A 89 9.86 1.05 2.67
C GLN A 89 8.58 1.48 1.96
N PRO A 90 8.28 2.79 1.91
CA PRO A 90 7.08 3.29 1.26
C PRO A 90 7.08 2.95 -0.24
N GLU A 91 5.92 2.49 -0.73
CA GLU A 91 5.76 2.01 -2.09
C GLU A 91 5.69 3.12 -3.14
N CYS A 92 5.37 4.35 -2.71
CA CYS A 92 5.25 5.54 -3.55
C CYS A 92 5.36 6.84 -2.75
N GLU A 93 5.23 7.97 -3.46
CA GLU A 93 5.05 9.30 -2.85
C GLU A 93 3.74 9.33 -2.05
N ALA A 94 3.78 9.92 -0.86
CA ALA A 94 2.66 9.97 0.07
C ALA A 94 1.68 11.10 -0.27
N PHE A 95 0.71 10.81 -1.15
CA PHE A 95 -0.35 11.75 -1.52
C PHE A 95 -1.71 11.40 -0.89
N ASP A 96 -1.87 10.16 -0.43
CA ASP A 96 -3.08 9.76 0.28
C ASP A 96 -3.15 10.44 1.65
N ILE A 97 -4.36 10.61 2.18
CA ILE A 97 -4.59 11.32 3.42
C ILE A 97 -5.23 10.38 4.43
N PHE A 98 -4.70 10.40 5.64
CA PHE A 98 -5.25 9.73 6.80
C PHE A 98 -5.61 10.76 7.88
N VAL A 99 -6.78 10.59 8.52
CA VAL A 99 -7.19 11.42 9.66
C VAL A 99 -7.21 10.54 10.91
N ASN A 100 -6.40 10.88 11.90
CA ASN A 100 -6.44 10.23 13.20
C ASN A 100 -7.64 10.75 14.02
N GLU A 101 -8.73 10.00 13.98
CA GLU A 101 -9.97 10.37 14.68
C GLU A 101 -9.82 10.39 16.20
N THR A 102 -8.89 9.62 16.78
CA THR A 102 -8.69 9.55 18.25
C THR A 102 -8.31 10.89 18.88
N VAL A 103 -7.72 11.80 18.10
CA VAL A 103 -7.28 13.13 18.55
C VAL A 103 -7.97 14.28 17.80
N CYS A 104 -8.90 13.97 16.90
CA CYS A 104 -9.62 14.95 16.10
C CYS A 104 -10.67 15.68 16.95
N ILE A 105 -10.73 17.01 16.85
CA ILE A 105 -11.74 17.83 17.57
C ILE A 105 -13.15 17.64 16.97
N GLY A 106 -13.24 17.28 15.69
CA GLY A 106 -14.52 17.14 14.98
C GLY A 106 -15.19 18.48 14.66
N LYS A 107 -16.53 18.50 14.68
CA LYS A 107 -17.36 19.66 14.24
C LYS A 107 -17.03 20.97 14.96
N GLY A 108 -16.52 20.91 16.18
CA GLY A 108 -16.13 22.07 16.99
C GLY A 108 -14.76 22.67 16.63
N CYS A 109 -14.03 22.12 15.66
CA CYS A 109 -12.70 22.61 15.30
C CYS A 109 -12.76 24.05 14.73
N PRO A 110 -11.97 25.02 15.24
CA PRO A 110 -11.93 26.39 14.71
C PRO A 110 -11.37 26.44 13.28
N PHE A 111 -10.49 25.49 12.92
CA PHE A 111 -9.93 25.33 11.59
C PHE A 111 -10.49 24.05 10.95
N SER A 112 -11.77 24.06 10.63
CA SER A 112 -12.47 22.89 10.08
C SER A 112 -11.93 22.48 8.71
N CYS A 113 -11.30 21.31 8.63
CA CYS A 113 -10.83 20.70 7.38
C CYS A 113 -11.98 20.37 6.42
N VAL A 114 -13.14 19.94 6.94
CA VAL A 114 -14.36 19.67 6.15
C VAL A 114 -14.90 20.93 5.49
N LYS A 115 -14.89 22.08 6.19
CA LYS A 115 -15.28 23.37 5.56
C LYS A 115 -14.23 23.87 4.57
N LYS A 116 -12.96 23.59 4.84
CA LYS A 116 -11.83 24.04 4.01
C LYS A 116 -11.72 23.28 2.70
N ALA A 117 -11.83 21.96 2.75
CA ALA A 117 -11.73 21.06 1.60
C ALA A 117 -12.85 20.00 1.66
N PRO A 118 -14.12 20.38 1.40
CA PRO A 118 -15.27 19.48 1.48
C PRO A 118 -15.22 18.33 0.46
N GLN A 119 -14.42 18.47 -0.60
CA GLN A 119 -14.15 17.40 -1.56
C GLN A 119 -13.31 16.27 -0.97
N ALA A 120 -12.48 16.56 0.03
CA ALA A 120 -11.50 15.62 0.58
C ALA A 120 -11.84 15.13 1.99
N PHE A 121 -12.68 15.86 2.72
CA PHE A 121 -13.04 15.51 4.09
C PHE A 121 -14.55 15.57 4.32
N THR A 122 -15.04 14.64 5.14
CA THR A 122 -16.41 14.66 5.65
C THR A 122 -16.42 14.40 7.16
N PHE A 123 -17.54 14.69 7.82
CA PHE A 123 -17.72 14.27 9.21
C PHE A 123 -18.26 12.85 9.28
N SER A 124 -17.67 12.05 10.15
CA SER A 124 -18.21 10.76 10.55
C SER A 124 -19.55 10.96 11.27
N SER A 125 -20.56 10.17 10.89
CA SER A 125 -21.88 10.21 11.52
C SER A 125 -21.88 9.66 12.95
N LEU A 126 -20.92 8.80 13.28
CA LEU A 126 -20.85 8.13 14.59
C LEU A 126 -20.02 8.92 15.60
N THR A 127 -18.88 9.44 15.17
CA THR A 127 -17.85 10.03 16.04
C THR A 127 -17.81 11.55 15.95
N GLU A 128 -18.52 12.15 15.00
CA GLU A 128 -18.50 13.58 14.68
C GLU A 128 -17.12 14.17 14.36
N THR A 129 -16.11 13.32 14.24
CA THR A 129 -14.74 13.60 13.82
C THR A 129 -14.65 13.71 12.31
N ALA A 130 -13.59 14.33 11.81
CA ALA A 130 -13.33 14.37 10.38
C ALA A 130 -12.77 13.03 9.88
N ARG A 131 -13.15 12.64 8.66
CA ARG A 131 -12.62 11.49 7.91
C ARG A 131 -12.22 11.95 6.51
N ALA A 132 -11.15 11.38 5.96
CA ALA A 132 -10.76 11.59 4.57
C ALA A 132 -11.68 10.78 3.63
N THR A 133 -12.14 11.38 2.54
CA THR A 133 -13.04 10.75 1.55
C THR A 133 -12.47 10.69 0.15
N SER A 134 -11.49 11.52 -0.17
CA SER A 134 -10.74 11.44 -1.42
C SER A 134 -9.29 11.06 -1.15
N GLN A 135 -8.71 10.33 -2.09
CA GLN A 135 -7.25 10.24 -2.19
C GLN A 135 -6.74 11.67 -2.42
N GLY A 136 -5.79 12.14 -1.61
CA GLY A 136 -5.27 13.49 -1.74
C GLY A 136 -4.63 13.65 -3.12
N HIS A 137 -5.01 14.70 -3.83
CA HIS A 137 -4.23 15.14 -4.98
C HIS A 137 -3.17 16.11 -4.46
N ASP A 138 -1.91 15.87 -4.81
CA ASP A 138 -0.76 16.69 -4.38
C ASP A 138 -0.95 18.18 -4.67
N GLU A 139 -1.70 18.50 -5.74
CA GLU A 139 -1.94 19.87 -6.20
C GLU A 139 -3.15 20.57 -5.53
N ASP A 140 -3.88 19.90 -4.63
CA ASP A 140 -5.05 20.50 -3.99
C ASP A 140 -4.62 21.44 -2.84
N TYR A 141 -4.45 22.71 -3.17
CA TYR A 141 -4.09 23.77 -2.22
C TYR A 141 -5.01 23.82 -0.99
N GLN A 142 -6.32 23.54 -1.13
CA GLN A 142 -7.24 23.59 0.01
C GLN A 142 -6.98 22.43 0.97
N VAL A 143 -6.65 21.26 0.45
CA VAL A 143 -6.23 20.11 1.24
C VAL A 143 -4.93 20.43 1.98
N GLN A 144 -3.91 20.92 1.29
CA GLN A 144 -2.63 21.30 1.92
C GLN A 144 -2.86 22.31 3.06
N LEU A 145 -3.72 23.31 2.83
CA LEU A 145 -4.07 24.30 3.84
C LEU A 145 -4.82 23.68 5.03
N ALA A 146 -5.77 22.77 4.77
CA ALA A 146 -6.49 22.05 5.82
C ALA A 146 -5.57 21.19 6.69
N VAL A 147 -4.62 20.48 6.07
CA VAL A 147 -3.61 19.67 6.76
C VAL A 147 -2.71 20.56 7.62
N GLY A 148 -2.17 21.64 7.06
CA GLY A 148 -1.25 22.55 7.75
C GLY A 148 -1.88 23.38 8.87
N GLN A 149 -3.19 23.65 8.80
CA GLN A 149 -3.92 24.44 9.81
C GLN A 149 -4.56 23.58 10.91
N CYS A 150 -4.46 22.25 10.85
CA CYS A 150 -5.07 21.37 11.85
C CYS A 150 -4.43 21.59 13.24
N PRO A 151 -5.17 22.09 14.24
CA PRO A 151 -4.60 22.46 15.54
C PRO A 151 -4.14 21.25 16.38
N ARG A 152 -4.65 20.06 16.07
CA ARG A 152 -4.25 18.79 16.71
C ARG A 152 -3.23 18.01 15.89
N SER A 153 -2.86 18.53 14.70
CA SER A 153 -2.03 17.82 13.73
C SER A 153 -2.52 16.39 13.47
N CYS A 154 -3.84 16.20 13.38
CA CYS A 154 -4.46 14.89 13.24
C CYS A 154 -4.64 14.43 11.79
N ILE A 155 -4.10 15.16 10.81
CA ILE A 155 -4.22 14.86 9.39
C ILE A 155 -2.81 14.60 8.85
N HIS A 156 -2.62 13.45 8.19
CA HIS A 156 -1.31 12.95 7.79
C HIS A 156 -1.30 12.52 6.32
N TYR A 157 -0.25 12.91 5.61
CA TYR A 157 0.06 12.37 4.28
C TYR A 157 0.71 10.99 4.42
N VAL A 158 0.14 10.01 3.75
CA VAL A 158 0.53 8.60 3.82
C VAL A 158 0.51 7.96 2.43
N THR A 159 1.16 6.81 2.28
CA THR A 159 1.02 6.00 1.07
C THR A 159 -0.31 5.22 1.10
N PRO A 160 -0.81 4.74 -0.06
CA PRO A 160 -2.02 3.92 -0.09
C PRO A 160 -2.01 2.70 0.83
N SER A 161 -0.89 1.96 0.91
CA SER A 161 -0.74 0.81 1.79
C SER A 161 -0.73 1.21 3.27
N GLN A 162 0.00 2.27 3.61
CA GLN A 162 0.00 2.82 4.98
C GLN A 162 -1.42 3.24 5.39
N ARG A 163 -2.17 3.91 4.50
CA ARG A 163 -3.53 4.38 4.78
C ARG A 163 -4.46 3.23 5.18
N ILE A 164 -4.45 2.13 4.42
CA ILE A 164 -5.29 0.96 4.70
C ILE A 164 -5.01 0.41 6.11
N ILE A 165 -3.73 0.23 6.45
CA ILE A 165 -3.31 -0.31 7.76
C ILE A 165 -3.72 0.64 8.90
N LEU A 166 -3.52 1.94 8.72
CA LEU A 166 -3.88 2.95 9.73
C LEU A 166 -5.41 3.04 9.91
N GLU A 167 -6.19 2.98 8.84
CA GLU A 167 -7.65 2.99 8.88
C GLU A 167 -8.20 1.73 9.56
N GLU A 168 -7.62 0.56 9.29
CA GLU A 168 -8.01 -0.70 9.94
C GLU A 168 -7.71 -0.67 11.44
N LEU A 169 -6.50 -0.25 11.82
CA LEU A 169 -6.11 -0.09 13.23
C LEU A 169 -6.99 0.94 13.95
N LEU A 170 -7.27 2.08 13.31
CA LEU A 170 -8.19 3.08 13.82
C LEU A 170 -9.60 2.51 14.00
N GLY A 171 -10.10 1.74 13.03
CA GLY A 171 -11.39 1.06 13.13
C GLY A 171 -11.46 0.10 14.32
N SER A 172 -10.38 -0.65 14.57
CA SER A 172 -10.26 -1.50 15.75
C SER A 172 -10.34 -0.68 17.04
N ILE A 173 -9.54 0.39 17.17
CA ILE A 173 -9.52 1.29 18.34
C ILE A 173 -10.91 1.87 18.63
N MET A 174 -11.62 2.29 17.59
CA MET A 174 -12.92 2.95 17.73
C MET A 174 -14.08 1.99 17.99
N SER A 175 -13.92 0.68 17.74
CA SER A 175 -14.98 -0.33 17.89
C SER A 175 -14.92 -1.10 19.21
N THR A 176 -13.80 -1.08 19.92
CA THR A 176 -13.60 -1.81 21.18
C THR A 176 -14.10 -1.02 22.40
N PRO A 177 -14.84 -1.65 23.34
CA PRO A 177 -15.43 -0.96 24.50
C PRO A 177 -14.50 -0.84 25.73
N TYR A 178 -13.26 -1.31 25.65
CA TYR A 178 -12.27 -1.29 26.74
C TYR A 178 -11.06 -0.42 26.38
N ASP A 179 -10.11 -0.29 27.31
CA ASP A 179 -8.91 0.54 27.16
C ASP A 179 -8.11 0.15 25.91
N THR A 180 -7.93 1.11 25.00
CA THR A 180 -7.20 1.00 23.73
C THR A 180 -5.91 1.82 23.73
N THR A 181 -5.40 2.17 24.91
CA THR A 181 -4.19 3.00 25.03
C THR A 181 -3.00 2.40 24.26
N ALA A 182 -2.81 1.09 24.31
CA ALA A 182 -1.71 0.42 23.61
C ALA A 182 -1.85 0.50 22.08
N GLU A 183 -3.05 0.28 21.55
CA GLU A 183 -3.34 0.39 20.13
C GLU A 183 -3.26 1.84 19.64
N ALA A 184 -3.69 2.80 20.45
CA ALA A 184 -3.55 4.22 20.17
C ALA A 184 -2.07 4.67 20.15
N ASP A 185 -1.25 4.16 21.07
CA ASP A 185 0.20 4.38 21.09
C ASP A 185 0.88 3.75 19.88
N LEU A 186 0.45 2.55 19.47
CA LEU A 186 0.91 1.90 18.25
C LEU A 186 0.53 2.71 17.02
N LEU A 187 -0.72 3.17 16.92
CA LEU A 187 -1.20 4.03 15.83
C LEU A 187 -0.35 5.30 15.73
N TYR A 188 -0.09 5.96 16.86
CA TYR A 188 0.76 7.14 16.90
C TYR A 188 2.19 6.83 16.44
N SER A 189 2.76 5.71 16.89
CA SER A 189 4.11 5.29 16.51
C SER A 189 4.24 5.03 15.00
N LEU A 190 3.23 4.37 14.40
CA LEU A 190 3.17 4.13 12.96
C LEU A 190 3.03 5.42 12.15
N ILE A 191 2.21 6.37 12.61
CA ILE A 191 2.09 7.69 11.97
C ILE A 191 3.42 8.44 11.97
N VAL A 192 4.14 8.42 13.10
CA VAL A 192 5.46 9.06 13.22
C VAL A 192 6.46 8.40 12.26
N LYS A 193 6.46 7.06 12.20
CA LYS A 193 7.32 6.29 11.30
C LYS A 193 7.01 6.59 9.82
N ALA A 194 5.74 6.55 9.43
CA ALA A 194 5.28 6.92 8.08
C ALA A 194 5.73 8.33 7.71
N ARG A 195 5.51 9.31 8.59
CA ARG A 195 5.94 10.70 8.33
C ARG A 195 7.46 10.79 8.12
N PHE A 196 8.24 10.01 8.86
CA PHE A 196 9.69 10.02 8.73
C PHE A 196 10.15 9.41 7.40
N GLU A 197 9.67 8.22 7.04
CA GLU A 197 10.09 7.53 5.82
C GLU A 197 9.52 8.17 4.55
N ASN A 198 8.28 8.65 4.57
CA ASN A 198 7.66 9.30 3.40
C ASN A 198 8.42 10.57 2.99
N ASN A 199 8.95 11.34 3.95
CA ASN A 199 9.77 12.51 3.66
C ASN A 199 11.15 12.17 3.06
N ARG A 200 11.57 10.90 3.13
CA ARG A 200 12.85 10.39 2.62
C ARG A 200 12.70 9.54 1.36
N TYR A 201 11.46 9.27 0.95
CA TYR A 201 11.19 8.48 -0.23
C TYR A 201 11.87 9.08 -1.46
N GLN A 202 12.69 8.26 -2.14
CA GLN A 202 13.31 8.61 -3.40
C GLN A 202 12.73 7.72 -4.49
N LYS A 203 12.12 8.36 -5.49
CA LYS A 203 11.57 7.65 -6.65
C LYS A 203 12.68 6.82 -7.32
N PRO A 204 12.48 5.52 -7.54
CA PRO A 204 13.47 4.70 -8.23
C PRO A 204 13.81 5.32 -9.59
N LYS A 205 15.11 5.52 -9.85
CA LYS A 205 15.56 6.02 -11.15
C LYS A 205 15.10 5.04 -12.23
N LYS A 206 14.24 5.49 -13.14
CA LYS A 206 13.87 4.68 -14.33
C LYS A 206 15.16 4.34 -15.08
N GLN A 207 15.48 3.05 -15.18
CA GLN A 207 16.58 2.63 -16.04
C GLN A 207 16.26 3.08 -17.48
N PRO A 208 17.21 3.71 -18.20
CA PRO A 208 16.99 4.06 -19.59
C PRO A 208 16.67 2.77 -20.36
N LYS A 209 15.56 2.79 -21.11
CA LYS A 209 15.21 1.69 -22.02
C LYS A 209 16.33 1.61 -23.06
N ALA A 210 17.21 0.63 -22.95
CA ALA A 210 18.13 0.29 -24.02
C ALA A 210 17.29 -0.15 -25.23
N SER A 211 17.12 0.75 -26.20
CA SER A 211 16.50 0.41 -27.47
C SER A 211 17.48 -0.49 -28.23
N ALA A 212 17.32 -1.81 -28.13
CA ALA A 212 18.04 -2.78 -28.95
C ALA A 212 17.50 -2.85 -30.39
N LYS A 213 16.92 -1.77 -30.93
CA LYS A 213 16.64 -1.66 -32.36
C LYS A 213 17.90 -1.18 -33.06
N HIS A 214 18.64 -2.13 -33.63
CA HIS A 214 19.59 -1.86 -34.70
C HIS A 214 18.84 -1.14 -35.82
N VAL A 215 19.22 0.12 -36.10
CA VAL A 215 18.74 0.83 -37.29
C VAL A 215 19.69 0.40 -38.40
N ASP A 216 19.28 -0.58 -39.21
CA ASP A 216 19.95 -0.85 -40.47
C ASP A 216 19.72 0.34 -41.41
N TRP A 217 20.78 1.09 -41.67
CA TRP A 217 20.82 2.09 -42.74
C TRP A 217 21.23 1.40 -44.03
N PHE A 218 20.25 1.17 -44.91
CA PHE A 218 20.47 0.95 -46.35
C PHE A 218 19.49 1.82 -47.14
#